data_AF-A0A4Q3T6P9-F1
#
_entry.id   AF-A0A4Q3T6P9-F1
#
_cell.length_a   1.000
_cell.length_b   1.000
_cell.length_c   1.000
_cell.angle_alpha   90.00
_cell.angle_beta   90.00
_cell.angle_gamma   90.00
#
_symmetry.space_group_name_H-M   'P 1'
#
loop_
_entity.id
_entity.type
_entity.pdbx_description
1 polymer ?
#
loop_
_entity_poly.entity_id
_entity_poly.type
_entity_poly.pdbx_seq_one_letter_code
_entity_poly.pdbx_strand_id
1 'polypeptide(L)'
;HYGVLGTAGARMEMPGCSLCMGNQAQVKEGATVFSTSTRNFPNRLGKNSNVYLGSAELASICSKLGRIPTKEEYMADMGVLTAASDTVYQYLNFDKIKDYQDKADTVAA
;
A
#
# COMPACT_ATOMS: atom_id res chain seq x y z
N HIS A 1 4.95 2.69 -12.44
CA HIS A 1 4.73 2.82 -10.98
C HIS A 1 6.01 2.88 -10.16
N TYR A 2 6.95 1.93 -10.28
CA TYR A 2 8.19 1.90 -9.49
C TYR A 2 9.01 3.20 -9.50
N GLY A 3 9.18 3.84 -10.68
CA GLY A 3 9.92 5.11 -10.78
C GLY A 3 9.25 6.27 -10.02
N VAL A 4 7.92 6.30 -9.94
CA VAL A 4 7.16 7.31 -9.18
C VAL A 4 7.41 7.15 -7.68
N LEU A 5 7.33 5.91 -7.19
CA LEU A 5 7.60 5.60 -5.78
C LEU A 5 9.05 5.88 -5.39
N GLY A 6 10.01 5.53 -6.25
CA GLY A 6 11.43 5.82 -6.03
C GLY A 6 11.70 7.33 -5.96
N THR A 7 11.12 8.12 -6.87
CA THR A 7 11.26 9.58 -6.88
C THR A 7 10.63 10.23 -5.64
N ALA A 8 9.54 9.64 -5.13
CA ALA A 8 8.89 10.08 -3.90
C ALA A 8 9.65 9.68 -2.61
N GLY A 9 10.75 8.93 -2.71
CA GLY A 9 11.54 8.47 -1.55
C GLY A 9 10.93 7.27 -0.83
N ALA A 10 10.01 6.54 -1.45
CA ALA A 10 9.40 5.35 -0.86
C ALA A 10 10.39 4.18 -0.83
N ARG A 11 10.43 3.46 0.30
CA ARG A 11 11.12 2.17 0.40
C ARG A 11 10.21 1.06 -0.14
N MET A 12 10.71 0.29 -1.10
CA MET A 12 10.00 -0.85 -1.68
C MET A 12 10.56 -2.16 -1.12
N GLU A 13 9.68 -3.00 -0.60
CA GLU A 13 10.05 -4.31 -0.04
C GLU A 13 9.78 -5.43 -1.05
N MET A 14 10.45 -6.56 -0.85
CA MET A 14 10.12 -7.79 -1.59
C MET A 14 8.70 -8.26 -1.23
N PRO A 15 7.95 -8.86 -2.18
CA PRO A 15 6.60 -9.36 -1.94
C PRO A 15 6.56 -10.33 -0.74
N GLY A 16 5.80 -9.96 0.30
CA GLY A 16 5.71 -10.71 1.56
C GLY A 16 5.00 -9.90 2.65
N CYS A 17 4.94 -10.44 3.87
CA CYS A 17 4.23 -9.80 4.99
C CYS A 17 4.86 -8.48 5.45
N SER A 18 6.18 -8.30 5.29
CA SER A 18 6.90 -7.07 5.66
C SER A 18 6.54 -6.58 7.08
N LEU A 19 6.27 -5.29 7.25
CA LEU A 19 5.92 -4.65 8.52
C LEU A 19 4.60 -5.14 9.12
N CYS A 20 3.70 -5.76 8.33
CA CYS A 20 2.39 -6.22 8.81
C CYS A 20 2.51 -7.24 9.96
N MET A 21 3.57 -8.05 9.95
CA MET A 21 3.81 -9.03 10.99
C MET A 21 4.71 -8.53 12.13
N GLY A 22 5.61 -7.59 11.84
CA GLY A 22 6.55 -7.02 12.82
C GLY A 22 7.64 -7.99 13.31
N ASN A 23 7.81 -9.13 12.64
CA ASN A 23 8.78 -10.18 12.99
C ASN A 23 10.13 -10.06 12.26
N GLN A 24 10.26 -9.10 11.34
CA GLN A 24 11.48 -8.83 10.58
C GLN A 24 11.81 -7.35 10.72
N ALA A 25 11.41 -6.54 9.74
CA ALA A 25 11.49 -5.09 9.84
C ALA A 25 10.49 -4.56 10.88
N GLN A 26 10.89 -3.49 11.55
CA GLN A 26 10.06 -2.76 12.50
C GLN A 26 10.15 -1.26 12.22
N VAL A 27 9.09 -0.54 12.56
CA VAL A 27 9.12 0.92 12.55
C VAL A 27 9.99 1.45 13.68
N LYS A 28 10.39 2.72 13.58
CA LYS A 28 11.12 3.41 14.63
C LYS A 28 10.34 3.36 15.96
N GLU A 29 11.04 3.14 17.06
CA GLU A 29 10.43 3.15 18.39
C GLU A 29 9.70 4.48 18.66
N GLY A 30 8.49 4.41 19.22
CA GLY A 30 7.68 5.60 19.51
C GLY A 30 7.01 6.24 18.31
N ALA A 31 7.16 5.68 17.09
CA ALA A 31 6.60 6.27 15.89
C ALA A 31 5.07 6.23 15.86
N THR A 32 4.47 7.28 15.31
CA THR A 32 3.09 7.27 14.85
C THR A 32 3.03 6.79 13.42
N VAL A 33 2.22 5.77 13.15
CA VAL A 33 2.17 5.06 11.87
C VAL A 33 0.74 5.03 11.36
N PHE A 34 0.56 5.34 10.08
CA PHE A 34 -0.66 5.04 9.35
C PHE A 34 -0.42 3.81 8.48
N SER A 35 -1.25 2.77 8.62
CA SER A 35 -1.01 1.46 8.02
C SER A 35 -2.26 0.91 7.34
N THR A 36 -2.06 0.22 6.22
CA THR A 36 -3.10 -0.56 5.51
C THR A 36 -3.11 -2.03 5.94
N SER A 37 -2.34 -2.39 6.98
CA SER A 37 -2.33 -3.71 7.58
C SER A 37 -3.66 -4.05 8.28
N THR A 38 -3.79 -5.29 8.73
CA THR A 38 -5.03 -5.77 9.38
C THR A 38 -5.08 -5.54 10.89
N ARG A 39 -3.96 -5.19 11.55
CA ARG A 39 -3.86 -5.18 13.03
C ARG A 39 -2.98 -4.05 13.53
N ASN A 40 -3.39 -3.40 14.61
CA ASN A 40 -2.68 -2.29 15.27
C ASN A 40 -2.45 -2.49 16.78
N PHE A 41 -2.41 -3.74 17.25
CA PHE A 41 -2.15 -4.02 18.68
C PHE A 41 -0.81 -3.42 19.15
N PRO A 42 -0.69 -3.09 20.45
CA PRO A 42 0.55 -2.54 21.00
C PRO A 42 1.77 -3.40 20.65
N ASN A 43 2.87 -2.75 20.25
CA ASN A 43 4.12 -3.39 19.83
C ASN A 43 4.05 -4.27 18.57
N ARG A 44 2.97 -4.18 17.77
CA ARG A 44 2.82 -5.00 16.57
C ARG A 44 3.75 -4.58 15.42
N LEU A 45 3.78 -3.30 15.05
CA LEU A 45 4.64 -2.81 13.96
C LEU A 45 6.02 -2.35 14.46
N GLY A 46 6.13 -2.02 15.74
CA GLY A 46 7.36 -1.60 16.39
C GLY A 46 7.12 -1.26 17.85
N LYS A 47 8.19 -1.18 18.63
CA LYS A 47 8.11 -0.91 20.07
C LYS A 47 7.51 0.47 20.33
N ASN A 48 6.57 0.55 21.27
CA ASN A 48 5.92 1.80 21.67
C ASN A 48 5.30 2.61 20.52
N SER A 49 4.96 1.96 19.39
CA SER A 49 4.39 2.65 18.22
C SER A 49 2.88 2.87 18.37
N ASN A 50 2.38 4.00 17.88
CA ASN A 50 0.96 4.30 17.76
C ASN A 50 0.50 4.05 16.33
N VAL A 51 -0.36 3.06 16.11
CA VAL A 51 -0.71 2.61 14.75
C VAL A 51 -2.19 2.87 14.46
N TYR A 52 -2.46 3.60 13.38
CA TYR A 52 -3.78 3.88 12.84
C TYR A 52 -4.00 3.07 11.57
N LEU A 53 -5.20 2.49 11.41
CA LEU A 53 -5.56 1.69 10.25
C LEU A 53 -6.45 2.48 9.30
N GLY A 54 -6.24 2.30 7.99
CA GLY A 54 -7.08 2.90 6.95
C GLY A 54 -6.78 2.39 5.55
N SER A 55 -7.37 3.01 4.54
CA SER A 55 -7.22 2.61 3.14
C SER A 55 -5.88 3.03 2.53
N ALA A 56 -5.55 2.45 1.37
CA ALA A 56 -4.33 2.78 0.63
C ALA A 56 -4.34 4.23 0.11
N GLU A 57 -5.50 4.72 -0.31
CA GLU A 57 -5.69 6.09 -0.76
C GLU A 57 -5.40 7.07 0.37
N LEU A 58 -6.03 6.86 1.54
CA LEU A 58 -5.79 7.71 2.70
C LEU A 58 -4.34 7.61 3.19
N ALA A 59 -3.74 6.42 3.16
CA ALA A 59 -2.31 6.25 3.50
C ALA A 59 -1.40 7.04 2.56
N SER A 60 -1.72 7.11 1.26
CA SER A 60 -0.95 7.89 0.28
C SER A 60 -1.03 9.41 0.56
N ILE A 61 -2.21 9.90 0.92
CA ILE A 61 -2.43 11.30 1.30
C ILE A 61 -1.71 11.62 2.61
N CYS A 62 -1.83 10.75 3.62
CA CYS A 62 -1.09 10.87 4.88
C CYS A 62 0.42 10.93 4.66
N SER A 63 0.96 10.13 3.73
CA SER A 63 2.39 10.09 3.40
C SER A 63 2.85 11.38 2.72
N LYS A 64 2.00 11.98 1.88
CA LYS A 64 2.25 13.28 1.22
C LYS A 64 2.20 14.45 2.22
N LEU A 65 1.26 14.43 3.17
CA LEU A 65 1.05 15.54 4.12
C LEU A 65 1.85 15.43 5.42
N GLY A 66 2.32 14.23 5.79
CA GLY A 66 2.99 13.95 7.07
C GLY A 66 2.06 13.94 8.28
N ARG A 67 0.73 14.00 8.08
CA ARG A 67 -0.30 13.95 9.12
C ARG A 67 -1.60 13.34 8.58
N ILE A 68 -2.51 12.97 9.48
CA ILE A 68 -3.87 12.58 9.08
C ILE A 68 -4.60 13.85 8.56
N PRO A 69 -5.15 13.84 7.33
CA PRO A 69 -5.84 14.98 6.75
C PRO A 69 -7.19 15.25 7.42
N THR A 70 -7.76 16.44 7.19
CA THR A 70 -9.19 16.66 7.43
C THR A 70 -10.02 15.98 6.33
N LYS A 71 -11.33 15.89 6.55
CA LYS A 71 -12.25 15.32 5.56
C LYS A 71 -12.21 16.12 4.26
N GLU A 72 -12.15 17.44 4.34
CA GLU A 72 -12.15 18.34 3.20
C GLU A 72 -10.89 18.16 2.35
N GLU A 73 -9.72 18.10 3.01
CA GLU A 73 -8.43 17.83 2.35
C GLU A 73 -8.42 16.45 1.67
N TYR A 74 -8.97 15.44 2.35
CA TYR A 74 -9.10 14.10 1.78
C TYR A 74 -9.97 14.08 0.52
N MET A 75 -11.16 14.69 0.57
CA MET A 75 -12.09 14.70 -0.57
C MET A 75 -11.52 15.48 -1.76
N ALA A 76 -10.74 16.54 -1.51
CA ALA A 76 -10.07 17.30 -2.56
C ALA A 76 -8.99 16.46 -3.27
N ASP A 77 -8.10 15.80 -2.52
CA ASP A 77 -7.04 14.97 -3.10
C ASP A 77 -7.60 13.70 -3.80
N MET A 78 -8.70 13.14 -3.30
CA MET A 78 -9.40 12.00 -3.91
C MET A 78 -10.05 12.32 -5.26
N GLY A 79 -10.33 13.59 -5.56
CA GLY A 79 -10.92 14.00 -6.84
C GLY A 79 -10.06 13.57 -8.04
N VAL A 80 -8.73 13.58 -7.88
CA VAL A 80 -7.78 13.15 -8.92
C VAL A 80 -7.87 11.65 -9.18
N LEU A 81 -7.98 10.83 -8.14
CA LEU A 81 -8.11 9.37 -8.25
C LEU A 81 -9.44 8.97 -8.88
N THR A 82 -10.52 9.67 -8.53
CA THR A 82 -11.86 9.44 -9.09
C THR A 82 -11.89 9.63 -10.60
N ALA A 83 -11.18 10.63 -11.12
CA ALA A 83 -11.13 10.88 -12.56
C ALA A 83 -10.40 9.79 -13.36
N ALA A 84 -9.54 8.98 -12.71
CA ALA A 84 -8.76 7.92 -13.33
C ALA A 84 -9.22 6.51 -12.93
N SER A 85 -10.35 6.37 -12.22
CA SER A 85 -10.79 5.13 -11.58
C SER A 85 -10.84 3.93 -12.52
N ASP A 86 -11.28 4.15 -13.77
CA ASP A 86 -11.48 3.11 -14.78
C ASP A 86 -10.17 2.46 -15.24
N THR A 87 -9.05 3.17 -15.05
CA THR A 87 -7.71 2.70 -15.43
C THR A 87 -6.87 2.26 -14.24
N VAL A 88 -7.16 2.79 -13.05
CA VAL A 88 -6.38 2.51 -11.83
C VAL A 88 -6.79 1.18 -11.19
N TYR A 89 -8.08 0.89 -11.10
CA TYR A 89 -8.59 -0.27 -10.34
C TYR A 89 -8.75 -1.53 -11.22
N GLN A 90 -7.66 -1.95 -11.85
CA GLN A 90 -7.63 -3.16 -12.67
C GLN A 90 -6.98 -4.32 -11.91
N TYR A 91 -7.68 -5.45 -11.84
CA TYR A 91 -7.14 -6.68 -11.25
C TYR A 91 -6.26 -7.44 -12.23
N LEU A 92 -5.27 -8.16 -11.69
CA LEU A 92 -4.44 -9.09 -12.45
C LEU A 92 -5.26 -10.35 -12.79
N ASN A 93 -5.74 -10.42 -14.03
CA ASN A 93 -6.43 -11.57 -14.59
C ASN A 93 -5.44 -12.35 -15.45
N PHE A 94 -4.81 -13.41 -14.91
CA PHE A 94 -3.76 -14.17 -15.60
C PHE A 94 -4.25 -14.84 -16.89
N ASP A 95 -5.54 -15.16 -16.96
CA ASP A 95 -6.24 -15.65 -18.15
C ASP A 95 -6.34 -14.61 -19.27
N LYS A 96 -5.97 -13.35 -19.03
CA LYS A 96 -5.96 -12.27 -20.04
C LYS A 96 -4.55 -11.77 -20.35
N ILE A 97 -3.52 -12.37 -19.76
CA ILE A 97 -2.13 -11.98 -19.95
C ILE A 97 -1.44 -13.05 -20.79
N LYS A 98 -1.02 -12.66 -21.99
CA LYS A 98 -0.44 -13.56 -22.99
C LYS A 98 0.72 -14.41 -22.44
N ASP A 99 1.65 -13.80 -21.72
CA ASP A 99 2.80 -14.51 -21.15
C ASP A 99 2.42 -15.65 -20.17
N TYR A 100 1.25 -15.54 -19.52
CA TYR A 100 0.73 -16.58 -18.63
C TYR A 100 -0.07 -17.63 -19.41
N GLN A 101 -0.86 -17.20 -20.40
CA GLN A 101 -1.56 -18.12 -21.32
C GLN A 101 -0.58 -19.00 -22.09
N ASP A 102 0.44 -18.41 -22.70
CA ASP A 102 1.44 -19.10 -23.52
C ASP A 102 2.16 -20.20 -22.70
N LYS A 103 2.38 -19.98 -21.40
CA LYS A 103 2.94 -21.01 -20.51
C LYS A 103 1.91 -22.06 -20.13
N ALA A 104 0.68 -21.66 -19.83
CA ALA A 104 -0.39 -22.59 -19.46
C ALA A 104 -0.69 -23.58 -20.61
N ASP A 105 -0.69 -23.12 -21.86
CA ASP A 105 -0.94 -23.93 -23.05
C ASP A 105 0.12 -25.02 -23.29
N THR A 106 1.31 -24.91 -22.67
CA THR A 106 2.36 -25.95 -22.74
C THR A 106 2.15 -27.11 -21.76
N VAL A 107 1.18 -27.00 -20.85
CA VAL A 107 0.89 -28.01 -19.84
C VAL A 107 -0.39 -28.74 -20.24
N ALA A 108 -0.29 -30.05 -20.51
CA ALA A 108 -1.45 -30.88 -20.79
C ALA A 108 -2.36 -31.00 -19.55
N ALA A 109 -3.67 -30.92 -19.76
CA ALA A 109 -4.70 -31.02 -18.72
C ALA A 109 -4.80 -32.43 -18.10
#